data_AF-A0A3C0I7Q1-F1
#
_entry.id   AF-A0A3C0I7Q1-F1
#
_cell.length_a   1.000
_cell.length_b   1.000
_cell.length_c   1.000
_cell.angle_alpha   90.00
_cell.angle_beta   90.00
_cell.angle_gamma   90.00
#
_symmetry.space_group_name_H-M   'P 1'
#
loop_
_entity.id
_entity.type
_entity.pdbx_description
1 polymer ?
#
loop_
_entity_poly.entity_id
_entity_poly.type
_entity_poly.pdbx_seq_one_letter_code
_entity_poly.pdbx_strand_id
1 'polypeptide(L)'
;EYTRANIRSALVYTFQKNFHAFNLTPVDLSIVNTLNLSLKFSEVLDSLRRNGNPIGLSFDQALVSSSSFTYTFNNAAKEKVRNIFLFRLQVETGGNTIDALARGLGNNNTDRIFGLRYFQFNRFSLTVNYTKKLRKELAIAFRLQTGVARPVGNSTSLPYEKFFFSGGNSSIRAWAPRRLGPGSFGTFDSTGRQTFLFEQPGEIIFEANFEYRFPLFSYLKGALFVDAGNVWVIDNDAARPGANFQANRFFREIAVGTGFGIRFDLSFLVVRLDFGIKVYNPALPPERRFVLPNFDFSNLFANEQMLLNIGIGYPF
;
A
#
# COMPACT_ATOMS: atom_id res chain seq x y z
N GLU A 1 -8.67 12.88 22.00
CA GLU A 1 -8.07 14.06 21.35
C GLU A 1 -6.57 14.06 21.58
N TYR A 2 -5.79 14.55 20.61
CA TYR A 2 -4.33 14.56 20.65
C TYR A 2 -3.78 15.84 20.04
N THR A 3 -2.59 16.26 20.48
CA THR A 3 -1.85 17.36 19.86
C THR A 3 -0.50 16.82 19.41
N ARG A 4 -0.18 17.00 18.12
CA ARG A 4 1.04 16.47 17.52
C ARG A 4 1.76 17.57 16.72
N ALA A 5 3.07 17.68 16.94
CA ALA A 5 3.95 18.50 16.14
C ALA A 5 4.82 17.60 15.27
N ASN A 6 4.83 17.86 13.96
CA ASN A 6 5.65 17.14 13.01
C ASN A 6 6.60 18.11 12.32
N ILE A 7 7.90 17.84 12.40
CA ILE A 7 8.93 18.60 11.69
C ILE A 7 9.64 17.63 10.76
N ARG A 8 9.74 17.99 9.47
CA ARG A 8 10.47 17.19 8.49
C ARG A 8 11.46 18.06 7.72
N SER A 9 12.69 17.58 7.60
CA SER A 9 13.75 18.16 6.79
C SER A 9 14.34 17.09 5.90
N ALA A 10 14.46 17.36 4.61
CA ALA A 10 15.01 16.42 3.65
C ALA A 10 15.84 17.13 2.59
N LEU A 11 16.95 16.51 2.20
CA LEU A 11 17.78 16.93 1.08
C LEU A 11 17.57 15.95 -0.07
N VAL A 12 17.14 16.45 -1.23
CA VAL A 12 16.82 15.62 -2.40
C VAL A 12 17.61 16.11 -3.60
N TYR A 13 18.37 15.21 -4.21
CA TYR A 13 19.05 15.43 -5.49
C TYR A 13 18.29 14.70 -6.60
N THR A 14 17.79 15.45 -7.58
CA THR A 14 17.09 14.89 -8.74
C THR A 14 17.93 15.09 -9.99
N PHE A 15 18.28 13.98 -10.64
CA PHE A 15 18.93 13.98 -11.94
C PHE A 15 17.99 13.35 -12.96
N GLN A 16 17.63 14.10 -14.00
CA GLN A 16 16.78 13.61 -15.07
C GLN A 16 17.49 13.74 -16.40
N LYS A 17 17.56 12.63 -17.14
CA LYS A 17 18.10 12.58 -18.50
C LYS A 17 17.19 11.72 -19.38
N ASN A 18 16.61 12.34 -20.41
CA ASN A 18 15.64 11.70 -21.30
C ASN A 18 14.47 11.09 -20.49
N PHE A 19 14.30 9.77 -20.60
CA PHE A 19 13.25 9.00 -19.92
C PHE A 19 13.68 8.48 -18.56
N HIS A 20 14.89 8.78 -18.10
CA HIS A 20 15.46 8.29 -16.85
C HIS A 20 15.50 9.41 -15.81
N ALA A 21 14.99 9.14 -14.62
CA ALA A 21 15.07 10.01 -13.47
C ALA A 21 15.68 9.25 -12.29
N PHE A 22 16.65 9.87 -11.63
CA PHE A 22 17.35 9.37 -10.45
C PHE A 22 17.12 10.38 -9.32
N ASN A 23 16.43 9.95 -8.27
CA ASN A 23 16.24 10.75 -7.06
C ASN A 23 17.09 10.13 -5.95
N LEU A 24 18.07 10.86 -5.44
CA LEU A 24 18.88 10.50 -4.30
C LEU A 24 18.52 11.40 -3.13
N THR A 25 18.03 10.81 -2.04
CA THR A 25 17.74 11.50 -0.79
C THR A 25 18.74 10.97 0.24
N PRO A 26 19.93 11.57 0.39
CA PRO A 26 20.93 11.07 1.33
C PRO A 26 20.49 11.23 2.78
N VAL A 27 19.70 12.26 3.10
CA VAL A 27 19.19 12.52 4.45
C VAL A 27 17.75 13.02 4.37
N ASP A 28 16.86 12.27 5.02
CA ASP A 28 15.49 12.66 5.37
C ASP A 28 15.34 12.47 6.88
N LEU A 29 14.92 13.51 7.58
CA LEU A 29 14.73 13.54 9.03
C LEU A 29 13.31 13.99 9.32
N SER A 30 12.57 13.18 10.06
CA SER A 30 11.24 13.51 10.55
C SER A 30 11.17 13.31 12.05
N ILE A 31 10.78 14.36 12.77
CA ILE A 31 10.44 14.30 14.18
C ILE A 31 8.91 14.29 14.28
N VAL A 32 8.38 13.27 14.92
CA VAL A 32 6.98 13.12 15.27
C VAL A 32 6.90 13.26 16.78
N ASN A 33 6.30 14.34 17.26
CA ASN A 33 6.18 14.59 18.70
C ASN A 33 4.71 14.74 19.09
N THR A 34 4.14 13.66 19.61
CA THR A 34 2.80 13.67 20.21
C THR A 34 2.91 14.20 21.64
N LEU A 35 2.49 15.44 21.86
CA LEU A 35 2.66 16.14 23.14
C LEU A 35 1.59 15.74 24.16
N ASN A 36 0.36 15.59 23.70
CA ASN A 36 -0.79 15.24 24.53
C ASN A 36 -1.58 14.13 23.86
N LEU A 37 -1.93 13.10 24.65
CA LEU A 37 -2.78 11.99 24.25
C LEU A 37 -3.83 11.79 25.34
N SER A 38 -5.10 12.06 25.05
CA SER A 38 -6.17 11.86 26.04
C SER A 38 -6.30 10.39 26.43
N LEU A 39 -6.59 10.09 27.70
CA LEU A 39 -6.77 8.71 28.21
C LEU A 39 -7.72 7.87 27.34
N LYS A 40 -8.91 8.40 27.02
CA LYS A 40 -9.90 7.74 26.15
C LYS A 40 -9.33 7.32 24.80
N PHE A 41 -8.43 8.12 24.23
CA PHE A 41 -7.83 7.82 22.94
C PHE A 41 -6.68 6.81 23.08
N SER A 42 -5.92 6.85 24.17
CA SER A 42 -4.94 5.81 24.51
C SER A 42 -5.60 4.44 24.62
N GLU A 43 -6.75 4.35 25.30
CA GLU A 43 -7.52 3.10 25.43
C GLU A 43 -8.00 2.56 24.07
N VAL A 44 -8.38 3.45 23.15
CA VAL A 44 -8.72 3.07 21.76
C VAL A 44 -7.50 2.52 21.03
N LEU A 45 -6.33 3.17 21.13
CA LEU A 45 -5.10 2.69 20.51
C LEU A 45 -4.66 1.34 21.09
N ASP A 46 -4.78 1.14 22.41
CA ASP A 46 -4.48 -0.13 23.06
C ASP A 46 -5.45 -1.24 22.63
N SER A 47 -6.74 -0.91 22.49
CA SER A 47 -7.74 -1.83 21.95
C SER A 47 -7.41 -2.25 20.51
N LEU A 48 -7.07 -1.29 19.65
CA LEU A 48 -6.65 -1.57 18.27
C LEU A 48 -5.38 -2.42 18.23
N ARG A 49 -4.39 -2.12 19.08
CA ARG A 49 -3.15 -2.89 19.17
C ARG A 49 -3.39 -4.33 19.60
N ARG A 50 -4.27 -4.58 20.59
CA ARG A 50 -4.66 -5.93 21.00
C ARG A 50 -5.33 -6.72 19.88
N ASN A 51 -6.01 -6.03 18.97
CA ASN A 51 -6.61 -6.62 17.76
C ASN A 51 -5.63 -6.69 16.57
N GLY A 52 -4.34 -6.45 16.78
CA GLY A 52 -3.30 -6.59 15.76
C GLY A 52 -3.07 -5.36 14.87
N ASN A 53 -3.70 -4.22 15.16
CA ASN A 53 -3.49 -2.98 14.41
C ASN A 53 -2.32 -2.15 15.00
N PRO A 54 -1.22 -1.92 14.25
CA PRO A 54 -0.07 -1.17 14.73
C PRO A 54 -0.19 0.36 14.58
N ILE A 55 -1.38 0.92 14.33
CA ILE A 55 -1.61 2.37 14.15
C ILE A 55 -1.10 3.23 15.31
N GLY A 56 -1.02 2.66 16.52
CA GLY A 56 -0.41 3.31 17.69
C GLY A 56 1.02 3.81 17.42
N LEU A 57 1.80 3.11 16.58
CA LEU A 57 3.16 3.51 16.21
C LEU A 57 3.22 4.89 15.52
N SER A 58 2.12 5.34 14.89
CA SER A 58 2.05 6.67 14.26
C SER A 58 1.90 7.83 15.26
N PHE A 59 1.67 7.50 16.54
CA PHE A 59 1.54 8.43 17.66
C PHE A 59 2.74 8.35 18.61
N ASP A 60 3.67 7.41 18.43
CA ASP A 60 4.92 7.35 19.19
C ASP A 60 5.72 8.63 18.98
N GLN A 61 6.28 9.18 20.07
CA GLN A 61 7.27 10.23 19.97
C GLN A 61 8.54 9.65 19.34
N ALA A 62 8.79 10.01 18.08
CA ALA A 62 9.76 9.34 17.26
C ALA A 62 10.62 10.29 16.42
N LEU A 63 11.88 9.90 16.24
CA LEU A 63 12.82 10.46 15.28
C LEU A 63 13.06 9.42 14.20
N VAL A 64 12.53 9.68 13.01
CA VAL A 64 12.71 8.84 11.83
C VAL A 64 13.78 9.49 10.96
N SER A 65 14.88 8.79 10.72
CA SER A 65 15.85 9.18 9.70
C SER A 65 15.90 8.15 8.59
N SER A 66 16.04 8.58 7.34
CA SER A 66 16.23 7.67 6.22
C SER A 66 17.10 8.25 5.11
N SER A 67 17.75 7.33 4.39
CA SER A 67 18.42 7.58 3.13
C SER A 67 17.73 6.73 2.06
N SER A 68 17.44 7.30 0.90
CA SER A 68 16.77 6.57 -0.17
C SER A 68 17.29 6.91 -1.55
N PHE A 69 17.14 5.95 -2.45
CA PHE A 69 17.42 6.07 -3.87
C PHE A 69 16.22 5.57 -4.65
N THR A 70 15.75 6.38 -5.60
CA THR A 70 14.66 6.01 -6.51
C THR A 70 15.12 6.20 -7.95
N TYR A 71 15.11 5.10 -8.71
CA TYR A 71 15.28 5.14 -10.15
C TYR A 71 13.92 4.99 -10.83
N THR A 72 13.59 5.90 -11.75
CA THR A 72 12.38 5.85 -12.56
C THR A 72 12.75 5.91 -14.05
N PHE A 73 12.30 4.94 -14.81
CA PHE A 73 12.25 5.02 -16.27
C PHE A 73 10.80 5.27 -16.70
N ASN A 74 10.56 6.28 -17.52
CA ASN A 74 9.24 6.61 -18.05
C ASN A 74 9.34 7.13 -19.49
N ASN A 75 8.89 6.33 -20.45
CA ASN A 75 8.91 6.71 -21.86
C ASN A 75 7.58 7.33 -22.35
N ALA A 76 6.63 7.63 -21.46
CA ALA A 76 5.32 8.17 -21.82
C ALA A 76 5.40 9.52 -22.57
N ALA A 77 6.46 10.30 -22.33
CA ALA A 77 6.70 11.58 -22.98
C ALA A 77 7.16 11.46 -24.44
N LYS A 78 7.51 10.26 -24.93
CA LYS A 78 7.94 10.08 -26.32
C LYS A 78 6.73 10.11 -27.26
N GLU A 79 6.83 10.93 -28.30
CA GLU A 79 5.76 11.07 -29.30
C GLU A 79 5.43 9.74 -30.00
N LYS A 80 4.13 9.54 -30.28
CA LYS A 80 3.58 8.40 -31.04
C LYS A 80 3.98 7.00 -30.50
N VAL A 81 4.32 6.89 -29.22
CA VAL A 81 4.63 5.59 -28.61
C VAL A 81 3.38 4.76 -28.40
N ARG A 82 3.39 3.55 -28.98
CA ARG A 82 2.36 2.53 -28.75
C ARG A 82 2.63 1.73 -27.47
N ASN A 83 3.89 1.57 -27.06
CA ASN A 83 4.32 0.78 -25.90
C ASN A 83 4.88 1.69 -24.81
N ILE A 84 4.03 2.07 -23.86
CA ILE A 84 4.38 2.93 -22.75
C ILE A 84 4.84 2.06 -21.59
N PHE A 85 6.01 2.36 -21.04
CA PHE A 85 6.62 1.68 -19.91
C PHE A 85 6.95 2.71 -18.84
N LEU A 86 6.53 2.43 -17.62
CA LEU A 86 6.98 3.10 -16.41
C LEU A 86 7.57 2.04 -15.49
N PHE A 87 8.87 2.13 -15.22
CA PHE A 87 9.57 1.29 -14.26
C PHE A 87 10.03 2.16 -13.11
N ARG A 88 9.79 1.75 -11.86
CA ARG A 88 10.24 2.45 -10.66
C ARG A 88 10.85 1.45 -9.69
N LEU A 89 12.11 1.67 -9.35
CA LEU A 89 12.84 0.97 -8.31
C LEU A 89 13.11 1.95 -7.17
N GLN A 90 12.79 1.56 -5.93
CA GLN A 90 13.08 2.35 -4.73
C GLN A 90 13.77 1.46 -3.70
N VAL A 91 14.90 1.96 -3.18
CA VAL A 91 15.63 1.38 -2.06
C VAL A 91 15.75 2.45 -0.99
N GLU A 92 15.47 2.08 0.25
CA GLU A 92 15.44 2.99 1.39
C GLU A 92 15.99 2.26 2.61
N THR A 93 16.84 2.94 3.36
CA THR A 93 17.37 2.45 4.63
C THR A 93 17.19 3.55 5.67
N GLY A 94 16.78 3.16 6.88
CA GLY A 94 16.42 4.08 7.94
C GLY A 94 17.18 3.83 9.23
N GLY A 95 17.37 4.88 10.02
CA GLY A 95 17.91 4.82 11.38
C GLY A 95 19.43 4.73 11.49
N ASN A 96 20.17 4.35 10.44
CA ASN A 96 21.64 4.17 10.52
C ASN A 96 22.40 5.43 10.97
N THR A 97 21.99 6.60 10.51
CA THR A 97 22.58 7.91 10.89
C THR A 97 22.35 8.22 12.37
N ILE A 98 21.15 7.92 12.87
CA ILE A 98 20.77 8.12 14.27
C ILE A 98 21.44 7.09 15.17
N ASP A 99 21.54 5.84 14.73
CA ASP A 99 22.25 4.76 15.43
C ASP A 99 23.74 5.11 15.59
N ALA A 100 24.38 5.59 14.52
CA ALA A 100 25.77 6.04 14.57
C ALA A 100 25.97 7.20 15.55
N LEU A 101 25.06 8.18 15.55
CA LEU A 101 25.08 9.30 16.51
C LEU A 101 24.87 8.80 17.95
N ALA A 102 23.90 7.92 18.17
CA ALA A 102 23.60 7.36 19.49
C ALA A 102 24.80 6.61 20.07
N ARG A 103 25.46 5.77 19.26
CA ARG A 103 26.70 5.08 19.65
C ARG A 103 27.84 6.05 19.95
N GLY A 104 27.99 7.10 19.14
CA GLY A 104 28.99 8.15 19.36
C GLY A 104 28.79 8.91 20.68
N LEU A 105 27.55 9.03 21.14
CA LEU A 105 27.18 9.62 22.44
C LEU A 105 27.22 8.61 23.60
N GLY A 106 27.68 7.37 23.37
CA GLY A 106 27.78 6.33 24.39
C GLY A 106 26.47 5.58 24.69
N ASN A 107 25.41 5.79 23.89
CA ASN A 107 24.12 5.14 24.06
C ASN A 107 24.05 3.86 23.20
N ASN A 108 24.68 2.79 23.70
CA ASN A 108 24.96 1.59 22.89
C ASN A 108 23.86 0.52 22.89
N ASN A 109 22.72 0.72 23.57
CA ASN A 109 21.72 -0.34 23.73
C ASN A 109 20.27 0.13 23.93
N THR A 110 19.93 1.33 23.44
CA THR A 110 18.53 1.78 23.45
C THR A 110 18.05 2.12 22.05
N ASP A 111 16.77 1.88 21.79
CA ASP A 111 16.04 2.33 20.61
C ASP A 111 15.64 3.81 20.73
N ARG A 112 16.31 4.57 21.61
CA ARG A 112 15.99 5.95 21.93
C ARG A 112 17.21 6.86 21.89
N ILE A 113 17.00 8.10 21.47
CA ILE A 113 17.96 9.19 21.57
C ILE A 113 17.21 10.46 21.97
N PHE A 114 17.73 11.23 22.93
CA PHE A 114 17.05 12.41 23.48
C PHE A 114 15.61 12.14 23.97
N GLY A 115 15.33 10.92 24.44
CA GLY A 115 14.00 10.47 24.86
C GLY A 115 13.05 10.06 23.72
N LEU A 116 13.41 10.31 22.46
CA LEU A 116 12.65 9.94 21.27
C LEU A 116 13.03 8.55 20.79
N ARG A 117 12.04 7.75 20.40
CA ARG A 117 12.27 6.45 19.75
C ARG A 117 12.81 6.66 18.34
N TYR A 118 13.77 5.87 17.89
CA TYR A 118 14.18 5.86 16.48
C TYR A 118 14.03 4.46 15.89
N PHE A 119 13.78 4.43 14.58
CA PHE A 119 13.49 3.19 13.85
C PHE A 119 14.61 2.89 12.85
N GLN A 120 15.11 1.67 12.91
CA GLN A 120 16.05 1.09 11.96
C GLN A 120 15.31 0.11 11.05
N PHE A 121 15.41 0.32 9.73
CA PHE A 121 14.71 -0.52 8.77
C PHE A 121 15.38 -0.50 7.40
N ASN A 122 15.08 -1.52 6.59
CA ASN A 122 15.38 -1.53 5.16
C ASN A 122 14.08 -1.72 4.39
N ARG A 123 13.91 -0.98 3.30
CA ARG A 123 12.72 -1.01 2.46
C ARG A 123 13.12 -1.02 1.00
N PHE A 124 12.53 -1.94 0.26
CA PHE A 124 12.71 -2.14 -1.15
C PHE A 124 11.33 -2.17 -1.81
N SER A 125 11.17 -1.48 -2.94
CA SER A 125 9.98 -1.63 -3.75
C SER A 125 10.27 -1.49 -5.24
N LEU A 126 9.52 -2.25 -6.02
CA LEU A 126 9.57 -2.30 -7.46
C LEU A 126 8.15 -2.14 -8.00
N THR A 127 7.98 -1.22 -8.94
CA THR A 127 6.72 -1.02 -9.67
C THR A 127 6.99 -0.99 -11.16
N VAL A 128 6.22 -1.75 -11.93
CA VAL A 128 6.28 -1.80 -13.38
C VAL A 128 4.88 -1.58 -13.94
N ASN A 129 4.69 -0.51 -14.71
CA ASN A 129 3.47 -0.28 -15.49
C ASN A 129 3.82 -0.41 -16.97
N TYR A 130 2.98 -1.14 -17.70
CA TYR A 130 3.05 -1.29 -19.14
C TYR A 130 1.70 -0.99 -19.75
N THR A 131 1.64 -0.10 -20.73
CA THR A 131 0.43 0.17 -21.52
C THR A 131 0.73 0.01 -23.00
N LYS A 132 -0.04 -0.85 -23.66
CA LYS A 132 0.00 -1.04 -25.12
C LYS A 132 -1.24 -0.44 -25.76
N LYS A 133 -1.06 0.63 -26.53
CA LYS A 133 -2.10 1.20 -27.40
C LYS A 133 -2.27 0.28 -28.61
N LEU A 134 -3.42 -0.39 -28.69
CA LEU A 134 -3.78 -1.29 -29.79
C LEU A 134 -4.32 -0.48 -30.98
N ARG A 135 -5.13 0.54 -30.69
CA ARG A 135 -5.68 1.51 -31.64
C ARG A 135 -5.71 2.89 -30.98
N LYS A 136 -6.26 3.91 -31.65
CA LYS A 136 -6.31 5.30 -31.14
C LYS A 136 -6.89 5.39 -29.72
N GLU A 137 -7.94 4.62 -29.45
CA GLU A 137 -8.69 4.66 -28.18
C GLU A 137 -8.76 3.31 -27.46
N LEU A 138 -8.14 2.28 -28.04
CA LEU A 138 -8.12 0.92 -27.51
C LEU A 138 -6.75 0.61 -26.93
N ALA A 139 -6.68 0.15 -25.67
CA ALA A 139 -5.42 -0.19 -25.02
C ALA A 139 -5.56 -1.34 -24.03
N ILE A 140 -4.47 -2.06 -23.81
CA ILE A 140 -4.29 -2.92 -22.63
C ILE A 140 -3.27 -2.26 -21.71
N ALA A 141 -3.50 -2.37 -20.41
CA ALA A 141 -2.60 -1.88 -19.38
C ALA A 141 -2.34 -2.96 -18.34
N PHE A 142 -1.11 -3.04 -17.87
CA PHE A 142 -0.64 -3.96 -16.86
C PHE A 142 0.15 -3.19 -15.81
N ARG A 143 -0.01 -3.56 -14.54
CA ARG A 143 0.83 -3.10 -13.44
C ARG A 143 1.26 -4.29 -12.60
N LEU A 144 2.51 -4.26 -12.17
CA LEU A 144 3.07 -5.14 -11.15
C LEU A 144 3.71 -4.27 -10.08
N GLN A 145 3.37 -4.49 -8.82
CA GLN A 145 4.05 -3.91 -7.66
C GLN A 145 4.49 -5.03 -6.73
N THR A 146 5.74 -4.97 -6.30
CA THR A 146 6.24 -5.83 -5.21
C THR A 146 7.19 -5.05 -4.33
N GLY A 147 7.30 -5.44 -3.06
CA GLY A 147 8.18 -4.78 -2.12
C GLY A 147 8.31 -5.54 -0.82
N VAL A 148 9.37 -5.23 -0.09
CA VAL A 148 9.65 -5.75 1.25
C VAL A 148 10.21 -4.61 2.10
N ALA A 149 9.71 -4.48 3.32
CA ALA A 149 10.14 -3.54 4.32
C ALA A 149 10.35 -4.33 5.62
N ARG A 150 11.55 -4.29 6.18
CA ARG A 150 11.91 -5.09 7.35
C ARG A 150 12.57 -4.21 8.41
N PRO A 151 12.12 -4.28 9.68
CA PRO A 151 12.86 -3.67 10.78
C PRO A 151 14.18 -4.41 10.99
N VAL A 152 15.25 -3.67 11.32
CA VAL A 152 16.60 -4.22 11.52
C VAL A 152 17.26 -3.61 12.75
N GLY A 153 18.42 -4.15 13.15
CA GLY A 153 19.21 -3.61 14.26
C GLY A 153 18.42 -3.63 15.57
N ASN A 154 18.30 -2.48 16.21
CA ASN A 154 17.65 -2.34 17.52
C ASN A 154 16.12 -2.17 17.43
N SER A 155 15.52 -2.21 16.23
CA SER A 155 14.08 -2.01 16.05
C SER A 155 13.34 -3.31 15.81
N THR A 156 12.19 -3.45 16.47
CA THR A 156 11.28 -4.61 16.34
C THR A 156 10.06 -4.32 15.47
N SER A 157 9.92 -3.09 14.97
CA SER A 157 8.79 -2.66 14.13
C SER A 157 9.22 -1.56 13.16
N LEU A 158 8.53 -1.44 12.03
CA LEU A 158 8.67 -0.29 11.13
C LEU A 158 7.99 0.97 11.71
N PRO A 159 8.41 2.17 11.31
CA PRO A 159 7.54 3.34 11.42
C PRO A 159 6.24 3.10 10.64
N TYR A 160 5.10 3.59 11.15
CA TYR A 160 3.79 3.25 10.60
C TYR A 160 3.64 3.59 9.10
N GLU A 161 4.24 4.70 8.68
CA GLU A 161 4.23 5.18 7.30
C GLU A 161 5.11 4.37 6.34
N LYS A 162 5.94 3.45 6.85
CA LYS A 162 6.84 2.62 6.03
C LYS A 162 6.26 1.24 5.72
N PHE A 163 5.15 0.84 6.36
CA PHE A 163 4.41 -0.35 5.97
C PHE A 163 3.80 -0.22 4.57
N PHE A 164 3.57 -1.36 3.94
CA PHE A 164 2.77 -1.46 2.73
C PHE A 164 1.29 -1.70 3.08
N PHE A 165 0.42 -1.24 2.18
CA PHE A 165 -1.03 -1.38 2.30
C PHE A 165 -1.60 -1.74 0.94
N SER A 166 -2.67 -2.55 0.95
CA SER A 166 -3.38 -2.94 -0.26
C SER A 166 -4.88 -2.70 -0.13
N GLY A 167 -5.55 -2.59 -1.29
CA GLY A 167 -6.94 -2.20 -1.44
C GLY A 167 -7.10 -0.72 -1.84
N GLY A 168 -8.20 -0.43 -2.54
CA GLY A 168 -8.59 0.90 -2.99
C GLY A 168 -8.39 1.13 -4.49
N ASN A 169 -8.67 2.36 -4.91
CA ASN A 169 -8.87 2.69 -6.32
C ASN A 169 -7.63 2.49 -7.24
N SER A 170 -6.42 2.60 -6.71
CA SER A 170 -5.16 2.43 -7.48
C SER A 170 -4.38 1.19 -7.07
N SER A 171 -5.06 0.23 -6.43
CA SER A 171 -4.51 -1.03 -5.90
C SER A 171 -5.48 -2.14 -6.30
N ILE A 172 -6.10 -2.86 -5.35
CA ILE A 172 -7.10 -3.89 -5.60
C ILE A 172 -8.49 -3.28 -5.38
N ARG A 173 -9.19 -2.96 -6.48
CA ARG A 173 -10.41 -2.12 -6.46
C ARG A 173 -11.60 -2.76 -5.74
N ALA A 174 -11.59 -4.08 -5.57
CA ALA A 174 -12.62 -4.82 -4.86
C ALA A 174 -12.47 -4.78 -3.33
N TRP A 175 -11.42 -4.17 -2.78
CA TRP A 175 -11.25 -3.91 -1.35
C TRP A 175 -11.16 -2.41 -1.07
N ALA A 176 -11.65 -2.01 0.11
CA ALA A 176 -11.55 -0.64 0.55
C ALA A 176 -10.08 -0.25 0.79
N PRO A 177 -9.74 1.05 0.72
CA PRO A 177 -8.37 1.51 0.88
C PRO A 177 -7.71 0.95 2.14
N ARG A 178 -6.54 0.31 1.98
CA ARG A 178 -5.72 -0.21 3.08
C ARG A 178 -6.42 -1.31 3.92
N ARG A 179 -7.44 -1.97 3.38
CA ARG A 179 -8.24 -3.00 4.09
C ARG A 179 -7.98 -4.44 3.64
N LEU A 180 -7.12 -4.64 2.64
CA LEU A 180 -6.78 -5.98 2.16
C LEU A 180 -5.55 -6.54 2.88
N GLY A 181 -5.63 -7.81 3.29
CA GLY A 181 -4.56 -8.56 3.96
C GLY A 181 -4.54 -8.37 5.47
N PRO A 182 -3.40 -8.67 6.13
CA PRO A 182 -2.26 -9.42 5.60
C PRO A 182 -2.54 -10.92 5.45
N GLY A 183 -2.00 -11.56 4.42
CA GLY A 183 -2.11 -13.00 4.18
C GLY A 183 -3.56 -13.48 4.17
N SER A 184 -3.86 -14.52 4.94
CA SER A 184 -5.23 -14.99 5.17
C SER A 184 -5.87 -14.43 6.45
N PHE A 185 -5.28 -13.43 7.10
CA PHE A 185 -5.88 -12.83 8.28
C PHE A 185 -7.10 -11.98 7.90
N GLY A 186 -8.14 -12.05 8.73
CA GLY A 186 -9.34 -11.25 8.62
C GLY A 186 -9.98 -11.05 9.98
N THR A 187 -10.64 -9.90 10.15
CA THR A 187 -11.48 -9.63 11.32
C THR A 187 -12.92 -10.00 11.01
N PHE A 188 -13.62 -10.57 11.98
CA PHE A 188 -15.00 -11.03 11.83
C PHE A 188 -15.86 -10.54 13.00
N ASP A 189 -17.13 -10.23 12.74
CA ASP A 189 -18.10 -9.94 13.79
C ASP A 189 -18.63 -11.24 14.41
N SER A 190 -19.49 -11.12 15.43
CA SER A 190 -20.09 -12.27 16.12
C SER A 190 -20.96 -13.16 15.23
N THR A 191 -21.37 -12.66 14.05
CA THR A 191 -22.13 -13.43 13.06
C THR A 191 -21.23 -14.16 12.05
N GLY A 192 -19.91 -14.00 12.17
CA GLY A 192 -18.92 -14.57 11.25
C GLY A 192 -18.80 -13.80 9.94
N ARG A 193 -19.35 -12.59 9.84
CA ARG A 193 -19.18 -11.71 8.68
C ARG A 193 -17.86 -10.96 8.82
N GLN A 194 -17.09 -10.92 7.73
CA GLN A 194 -15.82 -10.19 7.72
C GLN A 194 -16.09 -8.70 7.95
N THR A 195 -15.28 -8.10 8.81
CA THR A 195 -15.30 -6.66 9.11
C THR A 195 -14.04 -6.02 8.58
N PHE A 196 -14.11 -4.73 8.25
CA PHE A 196 -12.97 -3.93 7.78
C PHE A 196 -12.74 -2.72 8.70
N LEU A 197 -12.75 -2.98 10.01
CA LEU A 197 -12.73 -1.93 11.05
C LEU A 197 -11.46 -1.08 11.00
N PHE A 198 -10.32 -1.68 10.64
CA PHE A 198 -9.03 -1.02 10.69
C PHE A 198 -8.10 -1.38 9.53
N GLU A 199 -7.02 -0.61 9.40
CA GLU A 199 -6.05 -0.75 8.32
C GLU A 199 -5.21 -2.00 8.51
N GLN A 200 -4.83 -2.63 7.41
CA GLN A 200 -4.11 -3.88 7.39
C GLN A 200 -2.70 -3.67 6.81
N PRO A 201 -1.73 -3.20 7.63
CA PRO A 201 -0.36 -3.03 7.20
C PRO A 201 0.35 -4.37 7.05
N GLY A 202 1.21 -4.44 6.04
CA GLY A 202 2.17 -5.53 5.87
C GLY A 202 3.57 -5.02 5.56
N GLU A 203 4.53 -5.91 5.74
CA GLU A 203 5.95 -5.74 5.49
C GLU A 203 6.34 -6.19 4.08
N ILE A 204 5.55 -7.11 3.49
CA ILE A 204 5.70 -7.56 2.12
C ILE A 204 4.45 -7.15 1.35
N ILE A 205 4.61 -6.74 0.09
CA ILE A 205 3.50 -6.49 -0.84
C ILE A 205 3.72 -7.21 -2.17
N PHE A 206 2.62 -7.70 -2.73
CA PHE A 206 2.54 -8.13 -4.12
C PHE A 206 1.19 -7.70 -4.69
N GLU A 207 1.19 -6.98 -5.80
CA GLU A 207 0.00 -6.61 -6.56
C GLU A 207 0.26 -6.74 -8.05
N ALA A 208 -0.72 -7.26 -8.78
CA ALA A 208 -0.77 -7.30 -10.22
C ALA A 208 -2.15 -6.80 -10.68
N ASN A 209 -2.18 -5.93 -11.66
CA ASN A 209 -3.39 -5.38 -12.24
C ASN A 209 -3.35 -5.56 -13.75
N PHE A 210 -4.45 -6.00 -14.33
CA PHE A 210 -4.66 -6.04 -15.77
C PHE A 210 -5.91 -5.26 -16.13
N GLU A 211 -5.85 -4.49 -17.22
CA GLU A 211 -6.96 -3.68 -17.66
C GLU A 211 -7.07 -3.61 -19.18
N TYR A 212 -8.28 -3.79 -19.69
CA TYR A 212 -8.65 -3.59 -21.07
C TYR A 212 -9.48 -2.31 -21.20
N ARG A 213 -8.95 -1.31 -21.91
CA ARG A 213 -9.49 0.05 -22.06
C ARG A 213 -10.06 0.23 -23.46
N PHE A 214 -11.31 0.67 -23.59
CA PHE A 214 -11.99 0.81 -24.88
C PHE A 214 -12.89 2.05 -24.94
N PRO A 215 -13.16 2.61 -26.14
CA PRO A 215 -14.08 3.72 -26.28
C PRO A 215 -15.53 3.27 -26.10
N LEU A 216 -16.36 4.12 -25.50
CA LEU A 216 -17.82 3.96 -25.47
C LEU A 216 -18.47 4.96 -26.42
N PHE A 217 -18.32 6.26 -26.13
CA PHE A 217 -18.87 7.34 -26.95
C PHE A 217 -18.15 8.66 -26.65
N SER A 218 -17.58 9.31 -27.68
CA SER A 218 -16.91 10.61 -27.54
C SER A 218 -15.85 10.60 -26.42
N TYR A 219 -16.00 11.44 -25.39
CA TYR A 219 -15.14 11.52 -24.21
C TYR A 219 -15.36 10.38 -23.19
N LEU A 220 -16.39 9.54 -23.37
CA LEU A 220 -16.69 8.44 -22.49
C LEU A 220 -15.95 7.16 -22.91
N LYS A 221 -15.22 6.57 -21.96
CA LYS A 221 -14.45 5.34 -22.15
C LYS A 221 -14.83 4.28 -21.12
N GLY A 222 -14.71 3.02 -21.51
CA GLY A 222 -14.92 1.85 -20.66
C GLY A 222 -13.60 1.18 -20.29
N ALA A 223 -13.62 0.43 -19.20
CA ALA A 223 -12.53 -0.41 -18.77
C ALA A 223 -13.05 -1.71 -18.15
N LEU A 224 -12.45 -2.84 -18.51
CA LEU A 224 -12.62 -4.11 -17.80
C LEU A 224 -11.30 -4.43 -17.13
N PHE A 225 -11.34 -4.93 -15.89
CA PHE A 225 -10.12 -5.17 -15.14
C PHE A 225 -10.15 -6.41 -14.27
N VAL A 226 -8.96 -6.93 -14.00
CA VAL A 226 -8.68 -7.95 -12.99
C VAL A 226 -7.52 -7.46 -12.14
N ASP A 227 -7.72 -7.45 -10.83
CA ASP A 227 -6.74 -7.06 -9.83
C ASP A 227 -6.43 -8.27 -8.95
N ALA A 228 -5.16 -8.52 -8.67
CA ALA A 228 -4.72 -9.60 -7.81
C ALA A 228 -3.62 -9.11 -6.88
N GLY A 229 -3.74 -9.34 -5.58
CA GLY A 229 -2.69 -8.91 -4.66
C GLY A 229 -2.94 -9.24 -3.20
N ASN A 230 -1.93 -8.99 -2.39
CA ASN A 230 -2.01 -9.03 -0.94
C ASN A 230 -0.79 -8.35 -0.31
N VAL A 231 -0.85 -8.16 1.01
CA VAL A 231 0.30 -7.84 1.87
C VAL A 231 0.53 -8.95 2.88
N TRP A 232 1.72 -9.04 3.46
CA TRP A 232 2.04 -10.02 4.51
C TRP A 232 2.96 -9.40 5.55
N VAL A 233 3.01 -9.98 6.74
CA VAL A 233 4.10 -9.74 7.68
C VAL A 233 5.20 -10.79 7.50
N ILE A 234 6.45 -10.45 7.84
CA ILE A 234 7.59 -11.36 7.73
C ILE A 234 7.54 -12.37 8.88
N ASP A 235 7.42 -11.85 10.11
CA ASP A 235 7.46 -12.65 11.32
C ASP A 235 6.05 -13.11 11.74
N ASN A 236 5.99 -14.19 12.52
CA ASN A 236 4.72 -14.69 13.01
C ASN A 236 4.11 -13.74 14.04
N ASP A 237 2.84 -13.38 13.86
CA ASP A 237 2.09 -12.51 14.76
C ASP A 237 0.94 -13.30 15.39
N ALA A 238 1.05 -13.59 16.68
CA ALA A 238 0.04 -14.34 17.42
C ALA A 238 -1.33 -13.64 17.45
N ALA A 239 -1.36 -12.31 17.36
CA ALA A 239 -2.61 -11.55 17.29
C ALA A 239 -3.25 -11.58 15.88
N ARG A 240 -2.48 -11.95 14.85
CA ARG A 240 -2.92 -12.01 13.46
C ARG A 240 -2.56 -13.35 12.80
N PRO A 241 -3.23 -14.44 13.19
CA PRO A 241 -2.95 -15.76 12.63
C PRO A 241 -3.12 -15.79 11.11
N GLY A 242 -2.12 -16.33 10.40
CA GLY A 242 -2.11 -16.39 8.94
C GLY A 242 -1.65 -15.11 8.23
N ALA A 243 -1.26 -14.07 8.96
CA ALA A 243 -0.70 -12.84 8.40
C ALA A 243 0.72 -13.03 7.81
N ASN A 244 1.46 -14.00 8.35
CA ASN A 244 2.86 -14.20 7.98
C ASN A 244 3.02 -14.81 6.59
N PHE A 245 4.04 -14.34 5.89
CA PHE A 245 4.38 -14.87 4.57
C PHE A 245 4.93 -16.30 4.68
N GLN A 246 4.32 -17.20 3.91
CA GLN A 246 4.86 -18.55 3.70
C GLN A 246 4.77 -18.91 2.22
N ALA A 247 5.90 -19.30 1.63
CA ALA A 247 5.98 -19.59 0.20
C ALA A 247 4.98 -20.68 -0.26
N ASN A 248 4.73 -21.68 0.59
CA ASN A 248 3.78 -22.75 0.32
C ASN A 248 2.30 -22.29 0.33
N ARG A 249 1.97 -21.15 0.94
CA ARG A 249 0.62 -20.57 1.00
C ARG A 249 0.43 -19.36 0.08
N PHE A 250 1.51 -18.73 -0.38
CA PHE A 250 1.52 -17.50 -1.17
C PHE A 250 0.39 -17.42 -2.22
N PHE A 251 0.33 -18.37 -3.16
CA PHE A 251 -0.69 -18.34 -4.22
C PHE A 251 -2.12 -18.51 -3.72
N ARG A 252 -2.33 -19.22 -2.60
CA ARG A 252 -3.65 -19.39 -1.97
C ARG A 252 -4.08 -18.17 -1.17
N GLU A 253 -3.17 -17.24 -0.93
CA GLU A 253 -3.41 -16.01 -0.19
C GLU A 253 -3.53 -14.80 -1.12
N ILE A 254 -3.36 -14.93 -2.44
CA ILE A 254 -3.59 -13.82 -3.37
C ILE A 254 -5.09 -13.54 -3.47
N ALA A 255 -5.51 -12.35 -3.03
CA ALA A 255 -6.87 -11.90 -3.25
C ALA A 255 -7.08 -11.50 -4.70
N VAL A 256 -8.24 -11.80 -5.26
CA VAL A 256 -8.58 -11.49 -6.65
C VAL A 256 -9.88 -10.71 -6.70
N GLY A 257 -9.84 -9.58 -7.40
CA GLY A 257 -10.99 -8.76 -7.75
C GLY A 257 -11.11 -8.62 -9.26
N THR A 258 -12.32 -8.42 -9.75
CA THR A 258 -12.62 -8.07 -11.14
C THR A 258 -13.53 -6.87 -11.18
N GLY A 259 -13.79 -6.29 -12.34
CA GLY A 259 -14.79 -5.24 -12.41
C GLY A 259 -14.85 -4.50 -13.73
N PHE A 260 -15.68 -3.47 -13.70
CA PHE A 260 -15.91 -2.57 -14.83
C PHE A 260 -15.74 -1.11 -14.37
N GLY A 261 -15.17 -0.29 -15.25
CA GLY A 261 -14.94 1.12 -15.02
C GLY A 261 -15.47 2.00 -16.14
N ILE A 262 -15.99 3.17 -15.78
CA ILE A 262 -16.40 4.24 -16.69
C ILE A 262 -15.47 5.43 -16.50
N ARG A 263 -15.05 6.06 -17.59
CA ARG A 263 -14.13 7.18 -17.59
C ARG A 263 -14.62 8.33 -18.42
N PHE A 264 -14.58 9.51 -17.84
CA PHE A 264 -14.82 10.78 -18.51
C PHE A 264 -13.46 11.39 -18.82
N ASP A 265 -13.04 11.32 -20.07
CA ASP A 265 -11.78 11.87 -20.57
C ASP A 265 -11.98 13.32 -21.00
N LEU A 266 -11.96 14.23 -20.02
CA LEU A 266 -12.04 15.67 -20.25
C LEU A 266 -10.65 16.18 -20.65
N SER A 267 -10.60 17.26 -21.43
CA SER A 267 -9.34 17.81 -21.96
C SER A 267 -8.28 18.14 -20.90
N PHE A 268 -8.69 18.40 -19.66
CA PHE A 268 -7.82 18.75 -18.54
C PHE A 268 -7.80 17.68 -17.42
N LEU A 269 -8.68 16.68 -17.48
CA LEU A 269 -8.88 15.74 -16.38
C LEU A 269 -9.54 14.44 -16.84
N VAL A 270 -9.03 13.30 -16.38
CA VAL A 270 -9.75 12.03 -16.48
C VAL A 270 -10.43 11.75 -15.13
N VAL A 271 -11.76 11.66 -15.13
CA VAL A 271 -12.53 11.20 -13.96
C VAL A 271 -12.92 9.75 -14.18
N ARG A 272 -12.77 8.91 -13.16
CA ARG A 272 -13.11 7.48 -13.24
C ARG A 272 -14.08 7.05 -12.14
N LEU A 273 -14.97 6.15 -12.53
CA LEU A 273 -15.90 5.42 -11.68
C LEU A 273 -15.64 3.94 -11.90
N ASP A 274 -15.00 3.28 -10.93
CA ASP A 274 -14.62 1.87 -11.02
C ASP A 274 -15.46 1.03 -10.05
N PHE A 275 -16.18 0.04 -10.56
CA PHE A 275 -16.97 -0.92 -9.79
C PHE A 275 -16.16 -2.21 -9.62
N GLY A 276 -15.55 -2.38 -8.45
CA GLY A 276 -14.76 -3.56 -8.11
C GLY A 276 -15.60 -4.63 -7.44
N ILE A 277 -15.47 -5.89 -7.89
CA ILE A 277 -16.19 -7.06 -7.41
C ILE A 277 -15.17 -8.09 -6.91
N LYS A 278 -15.38 -8.62 -5.70
CA LYS A 278 -14.51 -9.67 -5.13
C LYS A 278 -14.74 -10.99 -5.87
N VAL A 279 -13.65 -11.66 -6.25
CA VAL A 279 -13.67 -12.99 -6.88
C VAL A 279 -13.14 -14.05 -5.91
N TYR A 280 -11.99 -13.78 -5.32
CA TYR A 280 -11.33 -14.67 -4.36
C TYR A 280 -10.87 -13.88 -3.13
N ASN A 281 -11.34 -14.27 -1.95
CA ASN A 281 -11.06 -13.62 -0.68
C ASN A 281 -10.27 -14.56 0.27
N PRO A 282 -8.96 -14.33 0.46
CA PRO A 282 -8.09 -15.23 1.23
C PRO A 282 -8.37 -15.22 2.73
N ALA A 283 -9.04 -14.17 3.24
CA ALA A 283 -9.40 -14.07 4.65
C ALA A 283 -10.46 -15.08 5.07
N LEU A 284 -11.25 -15.61 4.12
CA LEU A 284 -12.30 -16.57 4.40
C LEU A 284 -11.75 -18.00 4.59
N PRO A 285 -12.50 -18.88 5.29
CA PRO A 285 -12.20 -20.30 5.35
C PRO A 285 -12.03 -20.90 3.93
N PRO A 286 -11.15 -21.89 3.72
CA PRO A 286 -10.77 -22.39 2.40
C PRO A 286 -11.95 -22.66 1.45
N GLU A 287 -12.97 -23.35 1.94
CA GLU A 287 -14.23 -23.69 1.25
C GLU A 287 -15.09 -22.49 0.82
N ARG A 288 -14.84 -21.29 1.37
CA ARG A 288 -15.60 -20.06 1.08
C ARG A 288 -14.78 -18.97 0.40
N ARG A 289 -13.52 -19.24 0.03
CA ARG A 289 -12.65 -18.21 -0.54
C ARG A 289 -13.09 -17.75 -1.92
N PHE A 290 -13.69 -18.62 -2.73
CA PHE A 290 -14.27 -18.22 -4.01
C PHE A 290 -15.67 -17.64 -3.78
N VAL A 291 -15.80 -16.32 -3.91
CA VAL A 291 -17.00 -15.58 -3.51
C VAL A 291 -17.87 -15.14 -4.68
N LEU A 292 -17.33 -15.14 -5.91
CA LEU A 292 -18.06 -14.70 -7.12
C LEU A 292 -19.40 -15.43 -7.34
N PRO A 293 -19.53 -16.76 -7.12
CA PRO A 293 -20.82 -17.44 -7.31
C PRO A 293 -21.92 -16.99 -6.36
N ASN A 294 -21.53 -16.44 -5.20
CA ASN A 294 -22.45 -15.94 -4.18
C ASN A 294 -22.75 -14.45 -4.38
N PHE A 295 -22.47 -13.90 -5.57
CA PHE A 295 -22.70 -12.51 -5.88
C PHE A 295 -24.19 -12.24 -6.06
N ASP A 296 -24.74 -11.39 -5.20
CA ASP A 296 -26.16 -11.04 -5.19
C ASP A 296 -26.38 -9.63 -5.76
N PHE A 297 -26.94 -9.56 -6.97
CA PHE A 297 -27.28 -8.30 -7.63
C PHE A 297 -28.40 -7.51 -6.93
N SER A 298 -29.19 -8.14 -6.05
CA SER A 298 -30.23 -7.42 -5.30
C SER A 298 -29.65 -6.62 -4.12
N ASN A 299 -28.46 -6.99 -3.64
CA ASN A 299 -27.81 -6.40 -2.47
C ASN A 299 -26.36 -5.97 -2.76
N LEU A 300 -26.15 -5.32 -3.90
CA LEU A 300 -24.83 -4.94 -4.46
C LEU A 300 -23.86 -4.35 -3.43
N PHE A 301 -24.34 -3.49 -2.53
CA PHE A 301 -23.51 -2.78 -1.55
C PHE A 301 -23.58 -3.36 -0.13
N ALA A 302 -24.63 -4.12 0.21
CA ALA A 302 -24.87 -4.56 1.59
C ALA A 302 -23.94 -5.71 2.02
N ASN A 303 -23.49 -6.52 1.05
CA ASN A 303 -22.61 -7.66 1.30
C ASN A 303 -21.11 -7.33 1.15
N GLU A 304 -20.76 -6.05 0.91
CA GLU A 304 -19.39 -5.58 0.68
C GLU A 304 -18.63 -6.39 -0.40
N GLN A 305 -19.38 -7.04 -1.30
CA GLN A 305 -18.87 -7.81 -2.42
C GLN A 305 -18.54 -6.90 -3.60
N MET A 306 -19.22 -5.75 -3.70
CA MET A 306 -18.95 -4.69 -4.67
C MET A 306 -18.51 -3.40 -3.96
N LEU A 307 -17.52 -2.72 -4.52
CA LEU A 307 -17.09 -1.39 -4.09
C LEU A 307 -17.07 -0.42 -5.28
N LEU A 308 -17.70 0.72 -5.07
CA LEU A 308 -17.60 1.86 -5.99
C LEU A 308 -16.39 2.71 -5.58
N ASN A 309 -15.49 2.91 -6.53
CA ASN A 309 -14.34 3.78 -6.37
C ASN A 309 -14.46 4.98 -7.31
N ILE A 310 -14.17 6.17 -6.79
CA ILE A 310 -14.07 7.41 -7.57
C ILE A 310 -12.61 7.83 -7.60
N GLY A 311 -12.12 8.24 -8.78
CA GLY A 311 -10.73 8.64 -8.93
C GLY A 311 -10.50 9.70 -9.98
N ILE A 312 -9.31 10.27 -9.90
CA ILE A 312 -8.76 11.22 -10.85
C ILE A 312 -7.52 10.61 -11.50
N GLY A 313 -7.41 10.74 -12.83
CA GLY A 313 -6.35 10.14 -13.62
C GLY A 313 -6.53 8.63 -13.85
N TYR A 314 -5.56 8.03 -14.51
CA TYR A 314 -5.50 6.57 -14.66
C TYR A 314 -5.04 5.90 -13.35
N PRO A 315 -5.51 4.68 -13.03
CA PRO A 315 -5.07 3.95 -11.83
C PRO A 315 -3.55 3.72 -11.79
N PHE A 316 -2.97 3.50 -12.98
CA PHE A 316 -1.56 3.22 -13.24
C PHE A 316 -1.22 3.39 -14.72
#